data_AF-A0A2I0QIP4-F1
#
_entry.id   AF-A0A2I0QIP4-F1
#
_cell.length_a   1.000
_cell.length_b   1.000
_cell.length_c   1.000
_cell.angle_alpha   90.00
_cell.angle_beta   90.00
_cell.angle_gamma   90.00
#
_symmetry.space_group_name_H-M   'P 1'
#
loop_
_entity.id
_entity.type
_entity.pdbx_description
1 polymer ?
#
loop_
_entity_poly.entity_id
_entity_poly.type
_entity_poly.pdbx_seq_one_letter_code
_entity_poly.pdbx_strand_id
1 'polypeptide(L)'
;MAFYGADGGFENTTYKRIDKLNVMYNQFANDTIRAVDSKINFSKYDHVIILHAGNDQANDPECGDCIWSMRLPYVGVETNDSCITYSNGVFCDNVDYAIVVSETDTFGVYAHEFGHELGLPDLYDTNNGSSVVGAYELMDSGAWFNAHPGAFSKSKLNFVDEIVIYNETINLTVFPAENKDTIVKILRGSHDSWQYYLIEMRKKIGYDANLPISYPDNALLVWKIDESWPDNKVSRHKPMVELLLFNESGNFQDEEGGIFINFTLNLNNVTLSVSQIPTNLNITNRILDNDIVKPETCKSLDIYAGWPENNPQTFIFAENETDYFTLNDKKVIVWAKIMGNVNDTFTFEFINTSNGINKFYKNISVTITKNISRNIYNYWNWFIDT
;
A
#
# COMPACT_ATOMS: atom_id res chain seq x y z
N MET A 1 -3.84 -17.05 32.57
CA MET A 1 -3.00 -16.97 31.35
C MET A 1 -2.74 -18.36 30.77
N ALA A 2 -2.12 -19.29 31.50
CA ALA A 2 -1.80 -20.66 31.03
C ALA A 2 -2.88 -21.38 30.19
N PHE A 3 -4.17 -21.33 30.53
CA PHE A 3 -5.22 -21.97 29.71
C PHE A 3 -5.24 -21.47 28.25
N TYR A 4 -5.02 -20.17 28.04
CA TYR A 4 -4.98 -19.55 26.71
C TYR A 4 -3.56 -19.45 26.16
N GLY A 5 -2.58 -19.19 27.04
CA GLY A 5 -1.22 -18.82 26.71
C GLY A 5 -0.15 -19.90 26.90
N ALA A 6 -0.51 -21.13 27.30
CA ALA A 6 0.47 -22.20 27.44
C ALA A 6 1.04 -22.62 26.08
N ASP A 7 2.36 -22.78 26.05
CA ASP A 7 3.06 -23.32 24.92
C ASP A 7 2.74 -24.83 24.72
N GLY A 8 2.51 -25.28 23.49
CA GLY A 8 2.70 -26.70 23.11
C GLY A 8 1.64 -27.75 23.52
N GLY A 9 0.36 -27.49 23.33
CA GLY A 9 -0.72 -28.49 23.41
C GLY A 9 -1.04 -29.15 22.06
N PHE A 10 -0.97 -30.48 22.04
CA PHE A 10 -1.24 -31.45 20.95
C PHE A 10 -0.04 -31.80 20.03
N GLU A 11 0.67 -32.86 20.42
CA GLU A 11 1.86 -33.45 19.79
C GLU A 11 1.70 -34.03 18.36
N ASN A 12 0.62 -33.75 17.62
CA ASN A 12 0.34 -34.52 16.39
C ASN A 12 -0.26 -33.73 15.21
N THR A 13 0.40 -32.67 14.75
CA THR A 13 0.15 -32.12 13.39
C THR A 13 1.44 -31.78 12.64
N THR A 14 1.40 -31.92 11.32
CA THR A 14 2.50 -31.86 10.35
C THR A 14 3.15 -30.47 10.19
N TYR A 15 2.73 -29.46 10.96
CA TYR A 15 3.17 -28.06 10.85
C TYR A 15 4.25 -27.69 11.88
N LYS A 16 5.38 -28.39 11.83
CA LYS A 16 6.50 -28.25 12.79
C LYS A 16 7.38 -26.98 12.67
N ARG A 17 6.92 -25.85 12.09
CA ARG A 17 7.82 -24.70 11.81
C ARG A 17 7.28 -23.30 12.10
N ILE A 18 6.29 -23.18 12.97
CA ILE A 18 5.98 -21.98 13.76
C ILE A 18 5.51 -22.55 15.10
N ASP A 19 6.23 -22.30 16.19
CA ASP A 19 5.97 -22.81 17.55
C ASP A 19 4.49 -22.69 17.93
N LYS A 20 3.86 -23.69 18.54
CA LYS A 20 3.89 -23.92 20.00
C LYS A 20 3.57 -22.71 20.89
N LEU A 21 3.32 -21.50 20.42
CA LEU A 21 3.25 -20.35 21.34
C LEU A 21 1.96 -20.34 22.16
N ASN A 22 0.77 -20.47 21.58
CA ASN A 22 -0.44 -20.50 22.42
C ASN A 22 -1.49 -21.42 21.78
N VAL A 23 -1.93 -22.47 22.48
CA VAL A 23 -2.79 -23.54 21.91
C VAL A 23 -4.22 -23.07 21.61
N MET A 24 -4.69 -22.09 22.39
CA MET A 24 -6.07 -21.61 22.36
C MET A 24 -6.14 -20.09 22.27
N TYR A 25 -5.21 -19.49 21.53
CA TYR A 25 -5.11 -18.03 21.37
C TYR A 25 -6.41 -17.39 20.84
N ASN A 26 -7.04 -17.99 19.82
CA ASN A 26 -8.34 -17.55 19.31
C ASN A 26 -9.47 -17.72 20.34
N GLN A 27 -9.35 -18.68 21.25
CA GLN A 27 -10.35 -18.92 22.29
C GLN A 27 -10.38 -17.76 23.29
N PHE A 28 -9.24 -17.16 23.62
CA PHE A 28 -9.19 -16.00 24.51
C PHE A 28 -9.98 -14.82 23.93
N ALA A 29 -9.77 -14.51 22.65
CA ALA A 29 -10.54 -13.47 21.97
C ALA A 29 -12.02 -13.83 21.90
N ASN A 30 -12.35 -15.07 21.55
CA ASN A 30 -13.73 -15.56 21.46
C ASN A 30 -14.48 -15.42 22.79
N ASP A 31 -13.90 -15.92 23.87
CA ASP A 31 -14.49 -15.85 25.21
C ASP A 31 -14.63 -14.40 25.69
N THR A 32 -13.66 -13.55 25.37
CA THR A 32 -13.71 -12.12 25.71
C THR A 32 -14.84 -11.40 24.98
N ILE A 33 -14.97 -11.60 23.67
CA ILE A 33 -16.03 -10.97 22.86
C ILE A 33 -17.41 -11.44 23.36
N ARG A 34 -17.59 -12.76 23.55
CA ARG A 34 -18.85 -13.31 24.09
C ARG A 34 -19.20 -12.80 25.49
N ALA A 35 -18.20 -12.58 26.35
CA ALA A 35 -18.44 -12.09 27.70
C ALA A 35 -18.97 -10.66 27.74
N VAL A 36 -18.71 -9.85 26.70
CA VAL A 36 -19.12 -8.45 26.63
C VAL A 36 -20.21 -8.16 25.59
N ASP A 37 -20.52 -9.12 24.72
CA ASP A 37 -21.53 -9.04 23.65
C ASP A 37 -22.91 -8.51 24.11
N SER A 38 -23.39 -8.93 25.28
CA SER A 38 -24.66 -8.40 25.83
C SER A 38 -24.63 -6.91 26.23
N LYS A 39 -23.45 -6.28 26.26
CA LYS A 39 -23.22 -4.92 26.78
C LYS A 39 -22.66 -3.98 25.72
N ILE A 40 -22.01 -4.51 24.70
CA ILE A 40 -21.33 -3.75 23.65
C ILE A 40 -22.00 -4.08 22.33
N ASN A 41 -22.36 -3.04 21.58
CA ASN A 41 -22.80 -3.22 20.21
C ASN A 41 -21.59 -3.08 19.27
N PHE A 42 -21.10 -4.22 18.78
CA PHE A 42 -19.93 -4.33 17.92
C PHE A 42 -20.13 -3.75 16.53
N SER A 43 -21.36 -3.69 16.01
CA SER A 43 -21.66 -3.07 14.69
C SER A 43 -21.30 -1.58 14.60
N LYS A 44 -20.96 -0.94 15.73
CA LYS A 44 -20.52 0.45 15.81
C LYS A 44 -19.01 0.63 15.69
N TYR A 45 -18.24 -0.44 15.59
CA TYR A 45 -16.79 -0.43 15.63
C TYR A 45 -16.22 -1.27 14.50
N ASP A 46 -15.20 -0.76 13.82
CA ASP A 46 -14.53 -1.49 12.74
C ASP A 46 -13.44 -2.44 13.27
N HIS A 47 -12.87 -2.13 14.45
CA HIS A 47 -11.72 -2.86 15.01
C HIS A 47 -11.91 -3.14 16.49
N VAL A 48 -11.45 -4.32 16.93
CA VAL A 48 -11.47 -4.76 18.32
C VAL A 48 -10.05 -4.99 18.81
N ILE A 49 -9.68 -4.31 19.89
CA ILE A 49 -8.41 -4.50 20.60
C ILE A 49 -8.71 -5.05 21.99
N ILE A 50 -8.12 -6.19 22.31
CA ILE A 50 -8.27 -6.90 23.58
C ILE A 50 -6.97 -6.76 24.36
N LEU A 51 -7.07 -6.17 25.53
CA LEU A 51 -5.96 -6.02 26.46
C LEU A 51 -5.97 -7.18 27.47
N HIS A 52 -4.89 -7.95 27.54
CA HIS A 52 -4.72 -8.97 28.58
C HIS A 52 -3.80 -8.50 29.71
N ALA A 53 -4.04 -9.01 30.91
CA ALA A 53 -3.17 -8.80 32.06
C ALA A 53 -1.89 -9.64 31.92
N GLY A 54 -0.81 -9.23 32.58
CA GLY A 54 0.47 -9.92 32.56
C GLY A 54 1.44 -9.38 31.51
N ASN A 55 2.52 -10.11 31.27
CA ASN A 55 3.55 -9.72 30.30
C ASN A 55 3.26 -10.33 28.93
N ASP A 56 3.75 -9.67 27.87
CA ASP A 56 3.78 -10.24 26.52
C ASP A 56 4.90 -11.29 26.45
N GLN A 57 4.58 -12.45 25.87
CA GLN A 57 5.56 -13.51 25.64
C GLN A 57 6.71 -13.05 24.73
N ALA A 58 6.47 -12.12 23.80
CA ALA A 58 7.54 -11.57 22.96
C ALA A 58 8.55 -10.72 23.76
N ASN A 59 8.12 -10.13 24.89
CA ASN A 59 8.97 -9.40 25.84
C ASN A 59 9.61 -10.30 26.91
N ASP A 60 9.02 -11.46 27.18
CA ASP A 60 9.53 -12.46 28.14
C ASP A 60 9.46 -13.87 27.55
N PRO A 61 10.45 -14.25 26.73
CA PRO A 61 10.48 -15.55 26.05
C PRO A 61 10.56 -16.74 27.00
N GLU A 62 10.89 -16.53 28.28
CA GLU A 62 10.90 -17.59 29.29
C GLU A 62 9.50 -17.87 29.86
N CYS A 63 8.54 -16.95 29.65
CA CYS A 63 7.16 -17.11 30.06
C CYS A 63 6.37 -17.97 29.06
N GLY A 64 6.53 -19.29 29.13
CA GLY A 64 5.78 -20.24 28.28
C GLY A 64 4.28 -20.36 28.57
N ASP A 65 3.72 -19.53 29.46
CA ASP A 65 2.29 -19.41 29.75
C ASP A 65 1.71 -18.03 29.37
N CYS A 66 2.58 -17.10 28.93
CA CYS A 66 2.19 -15.75 28.53
C CYS A 66 1.58 -15.78 27.12
N ILE A 67 0.68 -14.84 26.85
CA ILE A 67 0.11 -14.68 25.52
C ILE A 67 1.07 -13.85 24.70
N TRP A 68 1.30 -14.25 23.45
CA TRP A 68 2.05 -13.47 22.47
C TRP A 68 1.13 -12.44 21.81
N SER A 69 1.48 -11.16 21.87
CA SER A 69 0.70 -10.07 21.27
C SER A 69 0.64 -10.18 19.75
N MET A 70 -0.57 -10.16 19.18
CA MET A 70 -0.77 -10.39 17.73
C MET A 70 -2.16 -9.96 17.25
N ARG A 71 -2.24 -9.57 15.98
CA ARG A 71 -3.45 -9.46 15.17
C ARG A 71 -3.93 -10.85 14.74
N LEU A 72 -5.11 -11.23 15.21
CA LEU A 72 -5.64 -12.56 14.94
C LEU A 72 -6.13 -12.68 13.48
N PRO A 73 -5.72 -13.73 12.74
CA PRO A 73 -6.07 -13.89 11.34
C PRO A 73 -7.56 -14.13 11.12
N TYR A 74 -8.27 -14.70 12.10
CA TYR A 74 -9.73 -14.87 12.11
C TYR A 74 -10.19 -15.33 13.50
N VAL A 75 -11.24 -14.71 14.05
CA VAL A 75 -11.89 -15.10 15.33
C VAL A 75 -13.29 -15.65 15.09
N GLY A 76 -14.10 -14.99 14.25
CA GLY A 76 -15.40 -15.49 13.77
C GLY A 76 -16.45 -15.65 14.87
N VAL A 77 -16.68 -14.60 15.66
CA VAL A 77 -17.66 -14.62 16.76
C VAL A 77 -18.95 -13.94 16.33
N GLU A 78 -20.02 -14.72 16.19
CA GLU A 78 -21.37 -14.17 16.03
C GLU A 78 -21.79 -13.41 17.29
N THR A 79 -22.23 -12.17 17.10
CA THR A 79 -22.69 -11.25 18.14
C THR A 79 -24.21 -11.21 18.18
N ASN A 80 -24.79 -10.50 19.15
CA ASN A 80 -26.23 -10.20 19.15
C ASN A 80 -26.59 -8.89 18.41
N ASP A 81 -25.68 -8.38 17.59
CA ASP A 81 -25.80 -7.09 16.90
C ASP A 81 -26.32 -7.21 15.47
N SER A 82 -27.02 -6.16 15.01
CA SER A 82 -27.58 -6.00 13.66
C SER A 82 -28.34 -7.22 13.11
N CYS A 83 -28.93 -8.02 14.00
CA CYS A 83 -29.56 -9.28 13.62
C CYS A 83 -30.70 -9.10 12.61
N ILE A 84 -30.62 -9.82 11.49
CA ILE A 84 -31.66 -9.91 10.46
C ILE A 84 -32.33 -11.28 10.57
N THR A 85 -33.66 -11.27 10.71
CA THR A 85 -34.47 -12.50 10.72
C THR A 85 -34.89 -12.87 9.30
N TYR A 86 -34.53 -14.08 8.88
CA TYR A 86 -34.96 -14.70 7.63
C TYR A 86 -35.88 -15.89 7.91
N SER A 87 -36.55 -16.41 6.89
CA SER A 87 -37.44 -17.58 7.02
C SER A 87 -36.74 -18.86 7.48
N ASN A 88 -35.40 -18.92 7.35
CA ASN A 88 -34.56 -20.07 7.69
C ASN A 88 -33.65 -19.85 8.91
N GLY A 89 -33.74 -18.70 9.60
CA GLY A 89 -32.90 -18.42 10.77
C GLY A 89 -32.71 -16.93 11.03
N VAL A 90 -32.00 -16.60 12.10
CA VAL A 90 -31.51 -15.25 12.40
C VAL A 90 -30.03 -15.23 12.07
N PHE A 91 -29.57 -14.19 11.39
CA PHE A 91 -28.16 -13.94 11.14
C PHE A 91 -27.80 -12.60 11.77
N CYS A 92 -26.79 -12.59 12.63
CA CYS A 92 -26.26 -11.40 13.26
C CYS A 92 -24.86 -11.06 12.73
N ASP A 93 -24.35 -9.88 13.07
CA ASP A 93 -22.99 -9.48 12.71
C ASP A 93 -21.96 -10.39 13.41
N ASN A 94 -20.76 -10.47 12.81
CA ASN A 94 -19.63 -11.18 13.37
C ASN A 94 -18.49 -10.21 13.72
N VAL A 95 -17.78 -10.51 14.80
CA VAL A 95 -16.41 -10.01 15.00
C VAL A 95 -15.45 -11.01 14.35
N ASP A 96 -14.97 -10.65 13.15
CA ASP A 96 -14.10 -11.52 12.36
C ASP A 96 -12.63 -11.41 12.75
N TYR A 97 -12.19 -10.26 13.26
CA TYR A 97 -10.80 -9.99 13.61
C TYR A 97 -10.69 -9.30 14.97
N ALA A 98 -9.59 -9.55 15.67
CA ALA A 98 -9.25 -8.87 16.90
C ALA A 98 -7.73 -8.78 17.04
N ILE A 99 -7.28 -7.72 17.71
CA ILE A 99 -5.91 -7.58 18.17
C ILE A 99 -5.86 -8.01 19.63
N VAL A 100 -4.88 -8.81 20.00
CA VAL A 100 -4.60 -9.15 21.40
C VAL A 100 -3.25 -8.56 21.76
N VAL A 101 -3.21 -7.76 22.83
CA VAL A 101 -2.01 -7.06 23.31
C VAL A 101 -1.93 -7.14 24.82
N SER A 102 -0.71 -7.01 25.35
CA SER A 102 -0.41 -7.02 26.77
C SER A 102 -0.56 -5.65 27.42
N GLU A 103 -0.94 -5.62 28.70
CA GLU A 103 -0.92 -4.40 29.52
C GLU A 103 0.49 -3.79 29.70
N THR A 104 1.53 -4.59 29.45
CA THR A 104 2.93 -4.15 29.52
C THR A 104 3.49 -3.69 28.18
N ASP A 105 2.74 -3.83 27.09
CA ASP A 105 3.24 -3.50 25.76
C ASP A 105 3.46 -2.01 25.56
N THR A 106 4.50 -1.71 24.77
CA THR A 106 4.73 -0.34 24.29
C THR A 106 3.64 0.03 23.29
N PHE A 107 3.34 1.33 23.15
CA PHE A 107 2.37 1.81 22.16
C PHE A 107 2.73 1.38 20.72
N GLY A 108 4.01 1.18 20.42
CA GLY A 108 4.47 0.68 19.13
C GLY A 108 3.99 -0.74 18.82
N VAL A 109 3.80 -1.61 19.82
CA VAL A 109 3.20 -2.94 19.60
C VAL A 109 1.73 -2.79 19.20
N TYR A 110 0.96 -1.93 19.89
CA TYR A 110 -0.42 -1.63 19.49
C TYR A 110 -0.50 -1.11 18.06
N ALA A 111 0.40 -0.19 17.71
CA ALA A 111 0.46 0.40 16.38
C ALA A 111 0.91 -0.62 15.31
N HIS A 112 1.80 -1.54 15.64
CA HIS A 112 2.21 -2.65 14.77
C HIS A 112 1.03 -3.56 14.44
N GLU A 113 0.32 -4.04 15.46
CA GLU A 113 -0.84 -4.92 15.25
C GLU A 113 -1.98 -4.22 14.53
N PHE A 114 -2.19 -2.93 14.81
CA PHE A 114 -3.15 -2.11 14.06
C PHE A 114 -2.69 -1.88 12.60
N GLY A 115 -1.38 -1.85 12.34
CA GLY A 115 -0.84 -1.84 10.99
C GLY A 115 -1.34 -3.01 10.14
N HIS A 116 -1.44 -4.21 10.72
CA HIS A 116 -2.00 -5.37 10.04
C HIS A 116 -3.49 -5.21 9.71
N GLU A 117 -4.29 -4.58 10.60
CA GLU A 117 -5.69 -4.25 10.32
C GLU A 117 -5.84 -3.28 9.14
N LEU A 118 -4.83 -2.43 8.90
CA LEU A 118 -4.77 -1.53 7.75
C LEU A 118 -4.18 -2.18 6.49
N GLY A 119 -3.74 -3.44 6.57
CA GLY A 119 -3.20 -4.21 5.45
C GLY A 119 -1.69 -4.15 5.29
N LEU A 120 -0.95 -3.73 6.32
CA LEU A 120 0.52 -3.81 6.31
C LEU A 120 1.01 -5.23 6.62
N PRO A 121 2.03 -5.73 5.90
CA PRO A 121 2.70 -6.98 6.23
C PRO A 121 3.79 -6.78 7.29
N ASP A 122 4.17 -7.87 7.95
CA ASP A 122 5.43 -7.91 8.71
C ASP A 122 6.62 -7.67 7.78
N LEU A 123 7.54 -6.81 8.22
CA LEU A 123 8.79 -6.49 7.53
C LEU A 123 10.02 -7.11 8.19
N TYR A 124 9.87 -7.85 9.29
CA TYR A 124 10.87 -8.80 9.79
C TYR A 124 10.68 -10.19 9.16
N ASP A 125 11.65 -11.08 9.35
CA ASP A 125 11.57 -12.46 8.89
C ASP A 125 10.68 -13.29 9.83
N THR A 126 9.40 -13.40 9.51
CA THR A 126 8.41 -14.18 10.28
C THR A 126 8.71 -15.69 10.32
N ASN A 127 9.66 -16.21 9.55
CA ASN A 127 10.09 -17.61 9.67
C ASN A 127 11.06 -17.85 10.84
N ASN A 128 11.78 -16.83 11.31
CA ASN A 128 12.75 -16.97 12.41
C ASN A 128 12.75 -15.80 13.43
N GLY A 129 11.90 -14.78 13.26
CA GLY A 129 11.79 -13.60 14.11
C GLY A 129 12.90 -12.57 13.92
N SER A 130 13.81 -12.75 12.96
CA SER A 130 14.95 -11.83 12.78
C SER A 130 14.55 -10.55 12.07
N SER A 131 15.03 -9.42 12.57
CA SER A 131 14.81 -8.10 11.96
C SER A 131 15.50 -7.98 10.59
N VAL A 132 14.87 -7.31 9.63
CA VAL A 132 15.38 -7.13 8.25
C VAL A 132 15.64 -5.67 7.92
N VAL A 133 14.70 -4.77 8.24
CA VAL A 133 14.78 -3.32 8.02
C VAL A 133 15.01 -2.53 9.32
N GLY A 134 15.01 -3.20 10.47
CA GLY A 134 15.47 -2.61 11.72
C GLY A 134 14.47 -1.65 12.38
N ALA A 135 14.97 -0.88 13.34
CA ALA A 135 14.14 -0.07 14.25
C ALA A 135 13.50 1.15 13.57
N TYR A 136 13.88 1.48 12.33
CA TYR A 136 13.25 2.59 11.58
C TYR A 136 11.84 2.25 11.05
N GLU A 137 11.43 0.98 11.11
CA GLU A 137 10.15 0.52 10.62
C GLU A 137 9.29 -0.05 11.75
N LEU A 138 8.07 0.47 11.86
CA LEU A 138 7.07 0.01 12.81
C LEU A 138 6.73 -1.47 12.59
N MET A 139 6.63 -1.90 11.33
CA MET A 139 6.34 -3.29 10.95
C MET A 139 7.53 -4.25 11.10
N ASP A 140 8.62 -3.80 11.72
CA ASP A 140 9.78 -4.60 12.12
C ASP A 140 10.10 -4.27 13.60
N SER A 141 11.36 -4.25 14.01
CA SER A 141 11.77 -4.01 15.39
C SER A 141 11.48 -2.60 15.90
N GLY A 142 11.02 -1.68 15.05
CA GLY A 142 10.64 -0.32 15.46
C GLY A 142 9.45 -0.28 16.41
N ALA A 143 8.59 -1.30 16.41
CA ALA A 143 7.49 -1.45 17.38
C ALA A 143 7.98 -1.36 18.84
N TRP A 144 9.12 -1.99 19.16
CA TRP A 144 9.73 -1.96 20.50
C TRP A 144 10.21 -0.59 20.95
N PHE A 145 10.38 0.33 20.00
CA PHE A 145 10.89 1.68 20.24
C PHE A 145 9.84 2.76 19.99
N ASN A 146 8.58 2.39 19.73
CA ASN A 146 7.53 3.31 19.29
C ASN A 146 7.96 4.14 18.06
N ALA A 147 8.75 3.57 17.14
CA ALA A 147 9.21 4.28 15.95
C ALA A 147 8.04 4.67 15.04
N HIS A 148 8.21 5.73 14.24
CA HIS A 148 7.26 5.98 13.15
C HIS A 148 7.24 4.80 12.15
N PRO A 149 6.11 4.57 11.45
CA PRO A 149 6.10 3.72 10.26
C PRO A 149 7.17 4.19 9.28
N GLY A 150 7.86 3.27 8.62
CA GLY A 150 8.84 3.62 7.60
C GLY A 150 8.19 4.01 6.28
N ALA A 151 9.00 4.47 5.33
CA ALA A 151 8.52 4.96 4.04
C ALA A 151 7.59 3.97 3.31
N PHE A 152 7.91 2.66 3.36
CA PHE A 152 7.08 1.63 2.74
C PHE A 152 5.68 1.60 3.35
N SER A 153 5.59 1.52 4.66
CA SER A 153 4.32 1.44 5.38
C SER A 153 3.45 2.68 5.11
N LYS A 154 4.04 3.88 5.16
CA LYS A 154 3.31 5.12 4.87
C LYS A 154 2.85 5.22 3.41
N SER A 155 3.72 4.81 2.47
CA SER A 155 3.41 4.73 1.05
C SER A 155 2.23 3.79 0.79
N LYS A 156 2.27 2.57 1.36
CA LYS A 156 1.24 1.55 1.19
C LYS A 156 -0.13 2.00 1.71
N LEU A 157 -0.14 2.72 2.82
CA LEU A 157 -1.36 3.25 3.45
C LEU A 157 -1.79 4.62 2.92
N ASN A 158 -1.01 5.22 2.00
CA ASN A 158 -1.26 6.57 1.49
C ASN A 158 -1.35 7.63 2.62
N PHE A 159 -0.47 7.52 3.62
CA PHE A 159 -0.39 8.45 4.76
C PHE A 159 0.46 9.70 4.47
N VAL A 160 1.17 9.69 3.34
CA VAL A 160 2.10 10.75 2.94
C VAL A 160 2.07 10.96 1.44
N ASP A 161 2.28 12.19 1.02
CA ASP A 161 2.43 12.53 -0.39
C ASP A 161 3.80 12.05 -0.93
N GLU A 162 3.77 11.41 -2.10
CA GLU A 162 4.95 10.93 -2.80
C GLU A 162 5.37 11.90 -3.91
N ILE A 163 6.66 12.26 -3.95
CA ILE A 163 7.29 12.87 -5.11
C ILE A 163 7.79 11.74 -6.01
N VAL A 164 7.03 11.45 -7.07
CA VAL A 164 7.39 10.39 -8.02
C VAL A 164 8.37 10.92 -9.05
N ILE A 165 9.48 10.20 -9.25
CA ILE A 165 10.52 10.49 -10.22
C ILE A 165 10.55 9.37 -11.25
N TYR A 166 10.45 9.76 -12.53
CA TYR A 166 10.53 8.83 -13.64
C TYR A 166 11.17 9.45 -14.88
N ASN A 167 12.26 8.85 -15.38
CA ASN A 167 12.98 9.27 -16.60
C ASN A 167 13.36 10.76 -16.63
N GLU A 168 13.80 11.28 -15.48
CA GLU A 168 14.14 12.69 -15.34
C GLU A 168 15.35 12.90 -14.43
N THR A 169 15.85 14.13 -14.45
CA THR A 169 16.85 14.62 -13.51
C THR A 169 16.26 15.77 -12.73
N ILE A 170 16.30 15.69 -11.41
CA ILE A 170 15.68 16.67 -10.52
C ILE A 170 16.52 16.88 -9.26
N ASN A 171 16.51 18.13 -8.78
CA ASN A 171 17.10 18.51 -7.51
C ASN A 171 16.00 18.78 -6.49
N LEU A 172 16.14 18.23 -5.30
CA LEU A 172 15.13 18.23 -4.23
C LEU A 172 15.77 18.64 -2.91
N THR A 173 14.95 19.13 -1.99
CA THR A 173 15.29 19.17 -0.57
C THR A 173 14.25 18.38 0.19
N VAL A 174 14.68 17.33 0.88
CA VAL A 174 13.83 16.49 1.72
C VAL A 174 14.08 16.85 3.18
N PHE A 175 13.02 16.94 3.96
CA PHE A 175 13.07 17.26 5.39
C PHE A 175 12.82 15.98 6.20
N PRO A 176 13.23 15.95 7.49
CA PRO A 176 12.93 14.83 8.37
C PRO A 176 11.43 14.54 8.41
N ALA A 177 11.07 13.27 8.27
CA ALA A 177 9.70 12.81 8.21
C ALA A 177 8.88 13.19 9.46
N GLU A 178 9.56 13.33 10.60
CA GLU A 178 8.96 13.75 11.87
C GLU A 178 8.49 15.22 11.87
N ASN A 179 9.05 16.05 10.98
CA ASN A 179 8.69 17.47 10.85
C ASN A 179 7.77 17.74 9.65
N LYS A 180 8.13 17.15 8.51
CA LYS A 180 7.38 17.29 7.25
C LYS A 180 7.54 16.00 6.48
N ASP A 181 6.48 15.20 6.50
CA ASP A 181 6.49 13.91 5.83
C ASP A 181 6.46 14.12 4.32
N THR A 182 7.49 13.63 3.63
CA THR A 182 7.61 13.66 2.17
C THR A 182 8.50 12.50 1.77
N ILE A 183 7.99 11.62 0.92
CA ILE A 183 8.72 10.49 0.39
C ILE A 183 9.06 10.75 -1.07
N VAL A 184 10.30 10.52 -1.45
CA VAL A 184 10.69 10.51 -2.87
C VAL A 184 10.63 9.08 -3.37
N LYS A 185 9.84 8.83 -4.43
CA LYS A 185 9.65 7.53 -5.02
C LYS A 185 10.27 7.47 -6.41
N ILE A 186 11.24 6.59 -6.61
CA ILE A 186 11.93 6.43 -7.89
C ILE A 186 11.54 5.06 -8.45
N LEU A 187 10.80 5.05 -9.56
CA LEU A 187 10.35 3.82 -10.20
C LEU A 187 11.51 3.13 -10.91
N ARG A 188 11.77 1.84 -10.69
CA ARG A 188 12.87 1.14 -11.37
C ARG A 188 12.39 0.57 -12.70
N GLY A 189 12.87 1.10 -13.82
CA GLY A 189 12.57 0.55 -15.16
C GLY A 189 11.29 1.12 -15.79
N SER A 190 10.16 0.40 -15.70
CA SER A 190 8.87 0.85 -16.26
C SER A 190 7.95 1.44 -15.19
N HIS A 191 6.96 2.23 -15.60
CA HIS A 191 5.98 2.83 -14.67
C HIS A 191 5.21 1.79 -13.84
N ASP A 192 5.04 0.56 -14.36
CA ASP A 192 4.34 -0.54 -13.67
C ASP A 192 5.29 -1.51 -12.96
N SER A 193 6.52 -1.09 -12.68
CA SER A 193 7.52 -1.95 -12.06
C SER A 193 7.15 -2.29 -10.64
N TRP A 194 7.34 -3.57 -10.29
CA TRP A 194 7.24 -4.05 -8.91
C TRP A 194 8.48 -3.69 -8.09
N GLN A 195 9.49 -3.10 -8.74
CA GLN A 195 10.70 -2.64 -8.11
C GLN A 195 10.77 -1.12 -8.15
N TYR A 196 11.04 -0.52 -7.00
CA TYR A 196 11.18 0.93 -6.86
C TYR A 196 11.96 1.26 -5.59
N TYR A 197 12.38 2.52 -5.49
CA TYR A 197 13.03 3.04 -4.31
C TYR A 197 12.13 4.06 -3.63
N LEU A 198 12.05 4.01 -2.31
CA LEU A 198 11.50 5.10 -1.49
C LEU A 198 12.64 5.75 -0.72
N ILE A 199 12.63 7.07 -0.63
CA ILE A 199 13.67 7.82 0.05
C ILE A 199 13.00 8.76 1.04
N GLU A 200 13.45 8.69 2.28
CA GLU A 200 13.04 9.61 3.34
C GLU A 200 14.26 10.02 4.16
N MET A 201 14.13 11.14 4.87
CA MET A 201 15.07 11.52 5.92
C MET A 201 14.41 11.27 7.27
N ARG A 202 15.15 10.68 8.21
CA ARG A 202 14.70 10.46 9.58
C ARG A 202 15.60 11.20 10.56
N LYS A 203 15.02 11.61 11.68
CA LYS A 203 15.74 12.26 12.77
C LYS A 203 15.21 11.76 14.10
N LYS A 204 16.10 11.51 15.07
CA LYS A 204 15.76 11.02 16.41
C LYS A 204 15.06 12.08 17.27
N ILE A 205 13.84 12.41 16.90
CA ILE A 205 12.93 13.35 17.55
C ILE A 205 11.51 12.79 17.51
N GLY A 206 10.60 13.31 18.34
CA GLY A 206 9.23 12.78 18.42
C GLY A 206 9.23 11.29 18.80
N TYR A 207 8.48 10.48 18.06
CA TYR A 207 8.44 9.02 18.24
C TYR A 207 9.80 8.34 18.00
N ASP A 208 10.60 8.87 17.07
CA ASP A 208 11.94 8.35 16.75
C ASP A 208 13.00 8.71 17.79
N ALA A 209 12.68 9.54 18.79
CA ALA A 209 13.61 9.87 19.88
C ALA A 209 14.04 8.62 20.67
N ASN A 210 13.22 7.56 20.65
CA ASN A 210 13.46 6.31 21.37
C ASN A 210 14.25 5.27 20.55
N LEU A 211 14.62 5.58 19.30
CA LEU A 211 15.44 4.67 18.49
C LEU A 211 16.76 4.33 19.23
N PRO A 212 17.30 3.11 19.05
CA PRO A 212 18.49 2.68 19.78
C PRO A 212 19.67 3.64 19.65
N ILE A 213 20.55 3.68 20.64
CA ILE A 213 21.73 4.56 20.63
C ILE A 213 22.73 4.25 19.51
N SER A 214 22.69 3.02 18.97
CA SER A 214 23.47 2.63 17.79
C SER A 214 22.99 3.26 16.49
N TYR A 215 21.78 3.84 16.47
CA TYR A 215 21.22 4.51 15.31
C TYR A 215 21.63 5.99 15.31
N PRO A 216 21.99 6.56 14.14
CA PRO A 216 22.43 7.94 14.03
C PRO A 216 21.31 8.94 14.38
N ASP A 217 21.68 10.14 14.84
CA ASP A 217 20.71 11.19 15.20
C ASP A 217 19.89 11.69 14.01
N ASN A 218 20.45 11.62 12.80
CA ASN A 218 19.75 11.84 11.55
C ASN A 218 20.37 10.95 10.45
N ALA A 219 19.54 10.49 9.52
CA ALA A 219 19.97 9.67 8.40
C ALA A 219 19.09 9.89 7.18
N LEU A 220 19.69 9.69 6.01
CA LEU A 220 18.98 9.40 4.78
C LEU A 220 18.72 7.90 4.72
N LEU A 221 17.48 7.52 4.51
CA LEU A 221 17.04 6.14 4.34
C LEU A 221 16.66 5.91 2.88
N VAL A 222 17.23 4.87 2.27
CA VAL A 222 16.86 4.40 0.93
C VAL A 222 16.25 3.01 1.07
N TRP A 223 14.94 2.93 0.89
CA TRP A 223 14.16 1.71 0.93
C TRP A 223 14.12 1.11 -0.46
N LYS A 224 14.59 -0.12 -0.61
CA LYS A 224 14.54 -0.87 -1.85
C LYS A 224 13.33 -1.78 -1.79
N ILE A 225 12.38 -1.58 -2.68
CA ILE A 225 11.15 -2.35 -2.72
C ILE A 225 11.18 -3.29 -3.92
N ASP A 226 10.80 -4.54 -3.71
CA ASP A 226 10.57 -5.57 -4.72
C ASP A 226 9.29 -6.36 -4.39
N GLU A 227 8.14 -5.83 -4.80
CA GLU A 227 6.83 -6.45 -4.59
C GLU A 227 6.62 -7.73 -5.44
N SER A 228 7.67 -8.25 -6.12
CA SER A 228 7.65 -9.63 -6.62
C SER A 228 7.74 -10.69 -5.55
N TRP A 229 8.17 -10.28 -4.35
CA TRP A 229 8.11 -11.09 -3.15
C TRP A 229 6.95 -10.62 -2.28
N PRO A 230 6.19 -11.56 -1.68
CA PRO A 230 4.98 -11.21 -0.93
C PRO A 230 5.27 -10.76 0.51
N ASP A 231 6.48 -11.01 1.02
CA ASP A 231 6.85 -10.76 2.41
C ASP A 231 8.39 -10.66 2.59
N ASN A 232 8.81 -10.44 3.84
CA ASN A 232 10.22 -10.35 4.24
C ASN A 232 10.75 -11.64 4.92
N LYS A 233 10.25 -12.84 4.56
CA LYS A 233 10.82 -14.12 5.01
C LYS A 233 12.17 -14.41 4.35
N VAL A 234 13.18 -13.59 4.64
CA VAL A 234 14.48 -13.57 3.95
C VAL A 234 15.28 -14.86 4.10
N SER A 235 14.99 -15.67 5.11
CA SER A 235 15.52 -17.02 5.24
C SER A 235 15.01 -18.01 4.18
N ARG A 236 13.97 -17.67 3.43
CA ARG A 236 13.38 -18.51 2.37
C ARG A 236 13.53 -17.93 0.96
N HIS A 237 13.51 -16.61 0.82
CA HIS A 237 13.64 -15.92 -0.46
C HIS A 237 14.23 -14.53 -0.31
N LYS A 238 14.32 -13.76 -1.41
CA LYS A 238 14.77 -12.36 -1.34
C LYS A 238 13.73 -11.49 -0.61
N PRO A 239 14.15 -10.39 0.03
CA PRO A 239 13.23 -9.48 0.71
C PRO A 239 12.30 -8.76 -0.28
N MET A 240 11.09 -8.48 0.17
CA MET A 240 10.19 -7.50 -0.44
C MET A 240 10.65 -6.07 -0.13
N VAL A 241 11.15 -5.82 1.07
CA VAL A 241 11.65 -4.52 1.52
C VAL A 241 13.05 -4.69 2.13
N GLU A 242 14.02 -3.94 1.61
CA GLU A 242 15.38 -3.85 2.14
C GLU A 242 15.70 -2.37 2.45
N LEU A 243 16.46 -2.12 3.51
CA LEU A 243 16.80 -0.77 3.94
C LEU A 243 18.31 -0.50 3.81
N LEU A 244 18.66 0.61 3.17
CA LEU A 244 19.99 1.18 3.19
C LEU A 244 20.00 2.48 4.01
N LEU A 245 20.97 2.60 4.91
CA LEU A 245 21.13 3.74 5.81
C LEU A 245 22.38 4.53 5.44
N PHE A 246 22.23 5.85 5.32
CA PHE A 246 23.33 6.78 5.12
C PHE A 246 23.32 7.87 6.19
N ASN A 247 24.38 7.94 7.00
CA ASN A 247 24.57 8.92 8.08
C ASN A 247 25.61 10.01 7.76
N GLU A 248 26.11 10.01 6.53
CA GLU A 248 27.00 11.03 5.99
C GLU A 248 26.59 11.38 4.55
N SER A 249 27.12 12.47 4.00
CA SER A 249 26.87 12.83 2.60
C SER A 249 27.53 11.82 1.67
N GLY A 250 26.92 11.56 0.52
CA GLY A 250 27.40 10.51 -0.36
C GLY A 250 26.59 10.37 -1.64
N ASN A 251 26.63 9.16 -2.19
CA ASN A 251 25.87 8.80 -3.37
C ASN A 251 25.34 7.37 -3.27
N PHE A 252 24.27 7.12 -4.01
CA PHE A 252 23.68 5.80 -4.23
C PHE A 252 23.45 5.62 -5.73
N GLN A 253 23.72 4.42 -6.24
CA GLN A 253 23.52 4.09 -7.64
C GLN A 253 22.91 2.70 -7.82
N ASP A 254 21.99 2.60 -8.79
CA ASP A 254 21.51 1.34 -9.38
C ASP A 254 21.75 1.44 -10.90
N GLU A 255 22.86 0.86 -11.35
CA GLU A 255 23.31 0.93 -12.75
C GLU A 255 22.30 0.28 -13.71
N GLU A 256 21.69 -0.84 -13.30
CA GLU A 256 20.69 -1.53 -14.11
C GLU A 256 19.40 -0.70 -14.26
N GLY A 257 18.98 -0.04 -13.17
CA GLY A 257 17.84 0.89 -13.17
C GLY A 257 18.14 2.25 -13.79
N GLY A 258 19.43 2.56 -14.05
CA GLY A 258 19.88 3.87 -14.51
C GLY A 258 19.70 4.98 -13.48
N ILE A 259 19.68 4.64 -12.19
CA ILE A 259 19.39 5.57 -11.10
C ILE A 259 20.70 5.99 -10.43
N PHE A 260 20.92 7.31 -10.35
CA PHE A 260 22.05 7.91 -9.67
C PHE A 260 21.55 9.00 -8.73
N ILE A 261 21.94 8.92 -7.47
CA ILE A 261 21.50 9.84 -6.42
C ILE A 261 22.75 10.38 -5.75
N ASN A 262 22.97 11.68 -5.84
CA ASN A 262 23.93 12.37 -5.00
C ASN A 262 23.19 13.10 -3.89
N PHE A 263 23.69 13.02 -2.66
CA PHE A 263 23.02 13.63 -1.53
C PHE A 263 23.99 14.32 -0.57
N THR A 264 23.57 15.47 -0.09
CA THR A 264 24.25 16.21 0.99
C THR A 264 23.36 16.20 2.22
N LEU A 265 23.79 15.47 3.23
CA LEU A 265 23.08 15.33 4.51
C LEU A 265 23.45 16.50 5.43
N ASN A 266 22.44 17.29 5.79
CA ASN A 266 22.55 18.35 6.80
C ASN A 266 21.75 17.94 8.04
N LEU A 267 21.94 18.67 9.15
CA LEU A 267 21.29 18.37 10.43
C LEU A 267 19.74 18.33 10.39
N ASN A 268 19.13 19.09 9.47
CA ASN A 268 17.68 19.31 9.43
C ASN A 268 17.06 19.10 8.04
N ASN A 269 17.85 18.71 7.04
CA ASN A 269 17.38 18.38 5.70
C ASN A 269 18.46 17.61 4.94
N VAL A 270 18.07 17.03 3.82
CA VAL A 270 18.98 16.44 2.84
C VAL A 270 18.71 17.10 1.49
N THR A 271 19.78 17.53 0.82
CA THR A 271 19.69 17.98 -0.57
C THR A 271 19.96 16.79 -1.46
N LEU A 272 19.05 16.48 -2.38
CA LEU A 272 19.14 15.35 -3.31
C LEU A 272 19.31 15.87 -4.74
N SER A 273 20.24 15.28 -5.48
CA SER A 273 20.34 15.36 -6.93
C SER A 273 20.08 13.97 -7.47
N VAL A 274 18.88 13.74 -7.98
CA VAL A 274 18.44 12.45 -8.52
C VAL A 274 18.50 12.53 -10.04
N SER A 275 19.13 11.54 -10.67
CA SER A 275 19.12 11.36 -12.12
C SER A 275 18.70 9.94 -12.43
N GLN A 276 17.63 9.79 -13.22
CA GLN A 276 17.24 8.52 -13.78
C GLN A 276 17.35 8.56 -15.30
N ILE A 277 18.37 7.88 -15.83
CA ILE A 277 18.60 7.73 -17.27
C ILE A 277 18.62 6.24 -17.57
N PRO A 278 17.53 5.65 -18.10
CA PRO A 278 17.47 4.21 -18.33
C PRO A 278 18.56 3.75 -19.30
N THR A 279 19.31 2.73 -18.91
CA THR A 279 20.49 2.20 -19.62
C THR A 279 20.19 1.65 -21.03
N ASN A 280 18.93 1.39 -21.36
CA ASN A 280 18.48 0.86 -22.66
C ASN A 280 17.64 1.84 -23.50
N LEU A 281 17.53 3.11 -23.10
CA LEU A 281 16.81 4.11 -23.88
C LEU A 281 17.73 4.70 -24.94
N ASN A 282 17.62 4.18 -26.17
CA ASN A 282 18.15 4.82 -27.36
C ASN A 282 17.36 6.12 -27.57
N ILE A 283 17.90 7.25 -27.13
CA ILE A 283 17.26 8.59 -27.09
C ILE A 283 17.13 9.20 -28.51
N THR A 284 16.81 8.40 -29.52
CA THR A 284 16.69 8.87 -30.90
C THR A 284 15.25 8.97 -31.39
N ASN A 285 14.24 8.43 -30.69
CA ASN A 285 12.84 8.49 -31.16
C ASN A 285 11.75 8.43 -30.07
N ARG A 286 11.99 8.98 -28.87
CA ARG A 286 10.87 9.29 -27.94
C ARG A 286 10.67 10.80 -27.89
N ILE A 287 9.51 11.24 -28.34
CA ILE A 287 8.91 12.50 -27.88
C ILE A 287 8.64 12.27 -26.38
N LEU A 288 9.29 13.07 -25.54
CA LEU A 288 9.14 13.00 -24.09
C LEU A 288 7.70 13.41 -23.71
N ASP A 289 7.12 12.80 -22.67
CA ASP A 289 5.80 13.24 -22.12
C ASP A 289 5.80 14.73 -21.72
N ASN A 290 6.98 15.32 -21.50
CA ASN A 290 7.15 16.75 -21.20
C ASN A 290 7.13 17.66 -22.45
N ASP A 291 7.10 17.10 -23.67
CA ASP A 291 6.97 17.89 -24.90
C ASP A 291 5.50 18.02 -25.37
N ILE A 292 4.56 17.38 -24.69
CA ILE A 292 3.12 17.60 -24.94
C ILE A 292 2.58 18.52 -23.87
N VAL A 293 2.68 19.83 -24.13
CA VAL A 293 1.95 20.84 -23.37
C VAL A 293 0.46 20.46 -23.39
N LYS A 294 -0.10 20.16 -22.23
CA LYS A 294 -1.55 19.98 -22.04
C LYS A 294 -2.23 21.22 -22.64
N PRO A 295 -3.04 21.11 -23.71
CA PRO A 295 -3.72 22.27 -24.25
C PRO A 295 -4.57 22.88 -23.13
N GLU A 296 -4.48 24.19 -22.92
CA GLU A 296 -5.21 24.91 -21.85
C GLU A 296 -6.74 24.69 -21.92
N THR A 297 -7.24 24.10 -23.02
CA THR A 297 -8.66 23.85 -23.32
C THR A 297 -9.14 22.41 -23.08
N CYS A 298 -8.31 21.48 -22.59
CA CYS A 298 -8.77 20.11 -22.32
C CYS A 298 -9.74 20.04 -21.12
N LYS A 299 -11.03 19.81 -21.37
CA LYS A 299 -12.00 19.39 -20.34
C LYS A 299 -11.80 17.91 -19.98
N SER A 300 -11.73 17.59 -18.69
CA SER A 300 -11.70 16.22 -18.17
C SER A 300 -13.12 15.63 -18.12
N LEU A 301 -13.26 14.34 -18.43
CA LEU A 301 -14.52 13.60 -18.28
C LEU A 301 -14.32 12.50 -17.23
N ASP A 302 -14.97 12.67 -16.08
CA ASP A 302 -15.01 11.65 -15.02
C ASP A 302 -16.22 10.73 -15.25
N ILE A 303 -15.98 9.42 -15.37
CA ILE A 303 -17.04 8.42 -15.59
C ILE A 303 -17.17 7.56 -14.33
N TYR A 304 -18.31 7.66 -13.66
CA TYR A 304 -18.65 6.87 -12.47
C TYR A 304 -19.40 5.60 -12.89
N ALA A 305 -18.80 4.43 -12.70
CA ALA A 305 -19.46 3.16 -12.96
C ALA A 305 -20.17 2.67 -11.69
N GLY A 306 -21.48 2.86 -11.62
CA GLY A 306 -22.31 2.30 -10.56
C GLY A 306 -23.79 2.50 -10.85
N TRP A 307 -24.43 1.46 -11.44
CA TRP A 307 -25.88 1.16 -11.60
C TRP A 307 -26.30 0.77 -13.04
N PRO A 308 -27.36 -0.04 -13.23
CA PRO A 308 -27.26 -1.33 -13.91
C PRO A 308 -27.43 -1.30 -15.44
N GLU A 309 -26.74 -2.26 -16.06
CA GLU A 309 -27.09 -3.06 -17.24
C GLU A 309 -27.66 -2.36 -18.51
N ASN A 310 -26.87 -2.49 -19.58
CA ASN A 310 -27.31 -2.64 -20.98
C ASN A 310 -27.81 -1.43 -21.78
N ASN A 311 -27.60 -0.18 -21.35
CA ASN A 311 -27.81 0.98 -22.24
C ASN A 311 -26.50 1.71 -22.58
N PRO A 312 -26.13 1.87 -23.87
CA PRO A 312 -25.01 2.71 -24.26
C PRO A 312 -25.31 4.16 -23.85
N GLN A 313 -24.44 4.77 -23.05
CA GLN A 313 -24.55 6.19 -22.73
C GLN A 313 -24.25 7.01 -23.99
N THR A 314 -25.27 7.68 -24.53
CA THR A 314 -25.13 8.56 -25.69
C THR A 314 -24.81 9.97 -25.22
N PHE A 315 -23.61 10.46 -25.55
CA PHE A 315 -23.22 11.84 -25.28
C PHE A 315 -23.43 12.68 -26.54
N ILE A 316 -24.36 13.65 -26.49
CA ILE A 316 -24.64 14.59 -27.57
C ILE A 316 -23.96 15.92 -27.21
N PHE A 317 -22.94 16.30 -27.97
CA PHE A 317 -22.32 17.62 -27.86
C PHE A 317 -23.22 18.64 -28.60
N ALA A 318 -23.44 19.81 -28.01
CA ALA A 318 -24.36 20.81 -28.54
C ALA A 318 -23.84 21.38 -29.88
N GLU A 319 -24.75 21.60 -30.85
CA GLU A 319 -24.47 22.00 -32.25
C GLU A 319 -23.57 23.25 -32.43
N ASN A 320 -23.35 24.04 -31.38
CA ASN A 320 -22.63 25.31 -31.45
C ASN A 320 -21.36 25.37 -30.59
N GLU A 321 -20.94 24.28 -29.94
CA GLU A 321 -19.59 24.20 -29.36
C GLU A 321 -18.62 23.67 -30.42
N THR A 322 -18.20 24.52 -31.35
CA THR A 322 -17.05 24.26 -32.22
C THR A 322 -15.75 24.46 -31.43
N ASP A 323 -15.48 23.57 -30.47
CA ASP A 323 -14.15 23.45 -29.88
C ASP A 323 -13.35 22.44 -30.71
N TYR A 324 -12.46 23.00 -31.51
CA TYR A 324 -11.63 22.28 -32.47
C TYR A 324 -10.68 21.30 -31.75
N PHE A 325 -10.82 20.00 -32.00
CA PHE A 325 -9.65 19.13 -32.08
C PHE A 325 -8.98 19.48 -33.41
N THR A 326 -7.77 20.03 -33.40
CA THR A 326 -7.03 20.25 -34.65
C THR A 326 -6.66 18.90 -35.23
N LEU A 327 -7.44 18.47 -36.23
CA LEU A 327 -7.27 17.26 -37.02
C LEU A 327 -6.13 17.45 -38.02
N ASN A 328 -4.91 17.67 -37.53
CA ASN A 328 -3.72 17.43 -38.33
C ASN A 328 -3.23 16.02 -37.98
N ASP A 329 -3.40 15.12 -38.95
CA ASP A 329 -2.97 13.72 -38.95
C ASP A 329 -3.87 12.70 -38.23
N LYS A 330 -5.07 12.46 -38.81
CA LYS A 330 -5.85 11.18 -38.76
C LYS A 330 -6.01 10.44 -37.41
N LYS A 331 -5.73 11.07 -36.26
CA LYS A 331 -5.79 10.45 -34.93
C LYS A 331 -6.75 11.23 -34.04
N VAL A 332 -7.67 10.50 -33.42
CA VAL A 332 -8.51 11.00 -32.32
C VAL A 332 -7.97 10.35 -31.05
N ILE A 333 -7.60 11.16 -30.06
CA ILE A 333 -7.10 10.70 -28.77
C ILE A 333 -8.14 11.08 -27.71
N VAL A 334 -8.68 10.09 -27.01
CA VAL A 334 -9.64 10.26 -25.92
C VAL A 334 -8.98 9.84 -24.62
N TRP A 335 -9.05 10.67 -23.59
CA TRP A 335 -8.57 10.38 -22.25
C TRP A 335 -9.75 10.06 -21.34
N ALA A 336 -9.72 8.92 -20.66
CA ALA A 336 -10.72 8.53 -19.68
C ALA A 336 -10.06 7.97 -18.42
N LYS A 337 -10.50 8.44 -17.25
CA LYS A 337 -10.11 7.89 -15.94
C LYS A 337 -11.23 6.97 -15.47
N ILE A 338 -10.94 5.68 -15.31
CA ILE A 338 -11.94 4.67 -14.91
C ILE A 338 -11.71 4.33 -13.44
N MET A 339 -12.76 4.51 -12.61
CA MET A 339 -12.73 4.19 -11.18
C MET A 339 -13.83 3.15 -10.88
N GLY A 340 -13.46 1.93 -10.47
CA GLY A 340 -14.41 0.89 -10.07
C GLY A 340 -13.97 -0.57 -10.28
N ASN A 341 -14.77 -1.53 -9.78
CA ASN A 341 -14.55 -2.98 -9.86
C ASN A 341 -15.55 -3.64 -10.84
N VAL A 342 -15.22 -3.83 -12.12
CA VAL A 342 -16.07 -4.61 -13.05
C VAL A 342 -15.29 -5.16 -14.26
N ASN A 343 -15.77 -6.30 -14.78
CA ASN A 343 -15.45 -6.84 -16.11
C ASN A 343 -16.52 -6.39 -17.11
N ASP A 344 -16.52 -5.11 -17.47
CA ASP A 344 -17.53 -4.56 -18.38
C ASP A 344 -16.98 -4.32 -19.79
N THR A 345 -17.87 -4.42 -20.77
CA THR A 345 -17.62 -3.99 -22.15
C THR A 345 -18.27 -2.64 -22.37
N PHE A 346 -17.46 -1.63 -22.64
CA PHE A 346 -17.92 -0.28 -22.95
C PHE A 346 -18.04 -0.14 -24.47
N THR A 347 -19.23 0.26 -24.95
CA THR A 347 -19.45 0.55 -26.36
C THR A 347 -19.53 2.06 -26.55
N PHE A 348 -18.66 2.60 -27.40
CA PHE A 348 -18.66 4.01 -27.77
C PHE A 348 -19.31 4.16 -29.15
N GLU A 349 -20.25 5.11 -29.27
CA GLU A 349 -20.71 5.60 -30.56
C GLU A 349 -20.19 7.04 -30.74
N PHE A 350 -19.49 7.29 -31.85
CA PHE A 350 -19.03 8.63 -32.19
C PHE A 350 -19.86 9.18 -33.34
N ILE A 351 -20.29 10.43 -33.24
CA ILE A 351 -20.99 11.13 -34.32
C ILE A 351 -20.06 12.25 -34.79
N ASN A 352 -19.64 12.19 -36.04
CA ASN A 352 -18.94 13.28 -36.69
C ASN A 352 -19.93 13.99 -37.62
N THR A 353 -20.28 15.22 -37.27
CA THR A 353 -21.13 16.07 -38.10
C THR A 353 -20.27 17.03 -38.89
N SER A 354 -20.22 16.84 -40.21
CA SER A 354 -19.52 17.75 -41.12
C SER A 354 -20.50 18.23 -42.19
N ASN A 355 -20.58 19.55 -42.39
CA ASN A 355 -21.48 20.18 -43.36
C ASN A 355 -22.96 19.73 -43.25
N GLY A 356 -23.48 19.56 -42.03
CA GLY A 356 -24.87 19.17 -41.79
C GLY A 356 -25.20 17.70 -42.06
N ILE A 357 -24.20 16.87 -42.34
CA ILE A 357 -24.35 15.41 -42.51
C ILE A 357 -23.71 14.70 -41.33
N ASN A 358 -24.53 13.94 -40.59
CA ASN A 358 -24.06 13.10 -39.49
C ASN A 358 -23.47 11.80 -40.06
N LYS A 359 -22.18 11.57 -39.84
CA LYS A 359 -21.53 10.26 -40.00
C LYS A 359 -21.48 9.57 -38.64
N PHE A 360 -22.11 8.40 -38.57
CA PHE A 360 -22.17 7.58 -37.37
C PHE A 360 -21.08 6.52 -37.42
N TYR A 361 -20.20 6.53 -36.42
CA TYR A 361 -19.23 5.47 -36.18
C TYR A 361 -19.74 4.64 -35.01
N LYS A 362 -20.22 3.43 -35.31
CA LYS A 362 -20.87 2.53 -34.35
C LYS A 362 -20.03 1.29 -34.09
N ASN A 363 -20.30 0.64 -32.96
CA ASN A 363 -19.77 -0.67 -32.55
C ASN A 363 -18.27 -0.71 -32.25
N ILE A 364 -17.71 0.34 -31.64
CA ILE A 364 -16.40 0.25 -31.01
C ILE A 364 -16.59 -0.28 -29.59
N SER A 365 -16.42 -1.59 -29.43
CA SER A 365 -16.51 -2.27 -28.14
C SER A 365 -15.12 -2.44 -27.52
N VAL A 366 -14.93 -1.89 -26.32
CA VAL A 366 -13.73 -2.09 -25.50
C VAL A 366 -14.12 -3.01 -24.34
N THR A 367 -13.65 -4.25 -24.38
CA THR A 367 -13.78 -5.18 -23.25
C THR A 367 -12.60 -4.98 -22.32
N ILE A 368 -12.88 -4.54 -21.10
CA ILE A 368 -11.85 -4.38 -20.06
C ILE A 368 -11.96 -5.58 -19.12
N THR A 369 -10.99 -6.50 -19.21
CA THR A 369 -10.91 -7.63 -18.28
C THR A 369 -10.03 -7.23 -17.10
N LYS A 370 -10.63 -7.03 -15.92
CA LYS A 370 -9.89 -6.86 -14.67
C LYS A 370 -9.35 -8.23 -14.24
N ASN A 371 -8.04 -8.42 -14.35
CA ASN A 371 -7.36 -9.41 -13.53
C ASN A 371 -7.28 -8.80 -12.11
N ILE A 372 -7.72 -9.54 -11.09
CA ILE A 372 -8.15 -9.04 -9.76
C ILE A 372 -7.08 -8.24 -8.97
N SER A 373 -5.87 -8.04 -9.51
CA SER A 373 -4.75 -7.37 -8.85
C SER A 373 -4.37 -5.96 -9.35
N ARG A 374 -5.18 -5.27 -10.17
CA ARG A 374 -4.71 -4.04 -10.85
C ARG A 374 -5.73 -2.89 -10.90
N ASN A 375 -5.24 -1.66 -10.70
CA ASN A 375 -5.76 -0.45 -11.35
C ASN A 375 -5.01 -0.32 -12.67
N ILE A 376 -5.72 -0.20 -13.79
CA ILE A 376 -5.10 -0.20 -15.12
C ILE A 376 -5.40 1.14 -15.80
N TYR A 377 -4.37 1.91 -16.15
CA TYR A 377 -4.46 2.92 -17.21
C TYR A 377 -3.97 2.25 -18.50
N ASN A 378 -4.87 1.99 -19.43
CA ASN A 378 -4.50 1.44 -20.74
C ASN A 378 -4.46 2.57 -21.78
N TYR A 379 -3.40 2.60 -22.59
CA TYR A 379 -3.33 3.39 -23.82
C TYR A 379 -3.64 2.49 -25.01
N TRP A 380 -4.61 2.87 -25.86
CA TRP A 380 -4.95 2.15 -27.08
C TRP A 380 -4.81 3.08 -28.29
N ASN A 381 -3.91 2.72 -29.22
CA ASN A 381 -3.86 3.35 -30.53
C ASN A 381 -4.94 2.72 -31.42
N TRP A 382 -5.85 3.53 -31.94
CA TRP A 382 -6.83 3.10 -32.92
C TRP A 382 -6.37 3.53 -34.31
N PHE A 383 -6.40 2.60 -35.27
CA PHE A 383 -6.42 2.94 -36.68
C PHE A 383 -7.88 2.91 -37.12
N ILE A 384 -8.45 4.07 -37.39
CA ILE A 384 -9.75 4.15 -38.07
C ILE A 384 -9.43 3.91 -39.55
N ASP A 385 -9.70 2.70 -40.03
CA ASP A 385 -9.71 2.46 -41.47
C ASP A 385 -10.96 3.18 -42.03
N THR A 386 -10.74 4.17 -42.89
CA THR A 386 -11.77 5.07 -43.39
C THR A 386 -12.53 4.49 -44.57
#